data_AF-A0A327HBU1-F1
#
_entry.id   AF-A0A327HBU1-F1
#
_cell.length_a   1.000
_cell.length_b   1.000
_cell.length_c   1.000
_cell.angle_alpha   90.00
_cell.angle_beta   90.00
_cell.angle_gamma   90.00
#
_symmetry.space_group_name_H-M   'P 1'
#
loop_
_entity.id
_entity.type
_entity.pdbx_description
1 polymer ?
#
loop_
_entity_poly.entity_id
_entity_poly.type
_entity_poly.pdbx_seq_one_letter_code
_entity_poly.pdbx_strand_id
1 'polypeptide(L)'
;MEDTGQVMVARGDRVLTAIAIDREAEEEVLAMMIEDEDIEMVIRGFMADAESTDIIEIRIDSWTVGTIGPDARKMERILRRDACPVCTRTSFWIEDDEVRAACHDRLCKAWIEPNSVDEDRIDCGWPSAQKTRACSSFGEAKRVLTRMRAEAEANTVETTDVVDASEF
;
A
#
# COMPACT_ATOMS: atom_id res chain seq x y z
N MET A 1 -25.17 1.05 30.52
CA MET A 1 -25.89 1.77 29.46
C MET A 1 -24.78 2.42 28.66
N GLU A 2 -24.26 1.69 27.67
CA GLU A 2 -23.24 2.25 26.78
C GLU A 2 -23.93 3.38 26.04
N ASP A 3 -23.39 4.58 26.22
CA ASP A 3 -23.74 5.74 25.40
C ASP A 3 -23.31 5.38 23.98
N THR A 4 -24.24 4.88 23.17
CA THR A 4 -24.05 4.77 21.72
C THR A 4 -24.05 6.20 21.19
N GLY A 5 -22.93 6.89 21.42
CA GLY A 5 -22.73 8.28 21.05
C GLY A 5 -23.00 8.44 19.57
N GLN A 6 -24.19 8.94 19.25
CA GLN A 6 -24.60 9.14 17.87
C GLN A 6 -23.76 10.28 17.31
N VAL A 7 -22.88 9.97 16.36
CA VAL A 7 -22.11 10.99 15.65
C VAL A 7 -23.08 11.74 14.75
N MET A 8 -23.29 13.02 15.06
CA MET A 8 -24.14 13.91 14.28
C MET A 8 -23.30 14.58 13.20
N VAL A 9 -23.62 14.28 11.94
CA VAL A 9 -23.00 14.94 10.78
C VAL A 9 -23.82 16.16 10.38
N ALA A 10 -23.17 17.31 10.27
CA ALA A 10 -23.75 18.60 9.94
C ALA A 10 -23.31 19.10 8.56
N ARG A 11 -24.00 20.12 8.07
CA ARG A 11 -23.60 20.84 6.86
C ARG A 11 -22.23 21.49 7.05
N GLY A 12 -21.32 21.27 6.10
CA GLY A 12 -19.94 21.72 6.15
C GLY A 12 -18.96 20.65 6.64
N ASP A 13 -19.45 19.55 7.22
CA ASP A 13 -18.58 18.46 7.66
C ASP A 13 -17.94 17.74 6.48
N ARG A 14 -16.72 17.26 6.71
CA ARG A 14 -15.98 16.41 5.77
C ARG A 14 -16.34 14.94 6.00
N VAL A 15 -16.65 14.24 4.92
CA VAL A 15 -16.85 12.80 4.90
C VAL A 15 -15.92 12.19 3.86
N LEU A 16 -15.26 11.10 4.20
CA LEU A 16 -14.35 10.38 3.31
C LEU A 16 -15.06 9.16 2.74
N THR A 17 -14.78 8.83 1.49
CA THR A 17 -15.26 7.62 0.83
C THR A 17 -14.09 6.86 0.24
N ALA A 18 -13.96 5.58 0.60
CA ALA A 18 -13.02 4.66 -0.04
C ALA A 18 -13.78 3.93 -1.16
N ILE A 19 -13.26 4.02 -2.38
CA ILE A 19 -13.86 3.45 -3.58
C ILE A 19 -12.85 2.48 -4.20
N ALA A 20 -13.21 1.21 -4.30
CA ALA A 20 -12.47 0.23 -5.08
C ALA A 20 -12.78 0.39 -6.56
N ILE A 21 -11.77 0.15 -7.39
CA ILE A 21 -11.89 0.09 -8.84
C ILE A 21 -11.28 -1.25 -9.27
N ASP A 22 -12.06 -2.04 -10.00
CA ASP A 22 -11.66 -3.35 -10.49
C ASP A 22 -11.01 -3.28 -11.89
N ARG A 23 -10.73 -4.45 -12.48
CA ARG A 23 -10.09 -4.56 -13.80
C ARG A 23 -11.00 -4.15 -14.96
N GLU A 24 -12.31 -4.13 -14.76
CA GLU A 24 -13.31 -3.69 -15.73
C GLU A 24 -13.61 -2.19 -15.58
N ALA A 25 -12.92 -1.52 -14.65
CA ALA A 25 -13.11 -0.13 -14.25
C ALA A 25 -14.47 0.14 -13.60
N GLU A 26 -15.08 -0.89 -13.02
CA GLU A 26 -16.28 -0.75 -12.19
C GLU A 26 -15.89 -0.23 -10.81
N GLU A 27 -16.73 0.67 -10.27
CA GLU A 27 -16.51 1.31 -8.97
C GLU A 27 -17.39 0.67 -7.89
N GLU A 28 -16.78 0.26 -6.77
CA GLU A 28 -17.48 -0.21 -5.58
C GLU A 28 -17.13 0.66 -4.36
N VAL A 29 -18.14 1.18 -3.67
CA VAL A 29 -17.92 1.93 -2.42
C VAL A 29 -17.63 0.94 -1.29
N LEU A 30 -16.40 0.97 -0.77
CA LEU A 30 -15.94 0.11 0.32
C LEU A 30 -16.36 0.62 1.69
N ALA A 31 -16.28 1.94 1.88
CA ALA A 31 -16.61 2.60 3.14
C ALA A 31 -16.88 4.08 2.98
N MET A 32 -17.62 4.61 3.95
CA MET A 32 -17.81 6.03 4.17
C MET A 32 -17.53 6.34 5.64
N MET A 33 -16.56 7.19 5.91
CA MET A 33 -16.05 7.48 7.27
C MET A 33 -15.94 8.98 7.49
N ILE A 34 -15.98 9.40 8.75
CA ILE A 34 -15.74 10.79 9.14
C ILE A 34 -14.26 10.96 9.53
N GLU A 35 -13.71 9.96 10.21
CA GLU A 35 -12.35 9.98 10.72
C GLU A 35 -11.35 9.35 9.74
N ASP A 36 -10.18 9.97 9.62
CA ASP A 36 -9.11 9.51 8.75
C ASP A 36 -8.57 8.15 9.22
N GLU A 37 -8.55 7.89 10.53
CA GLU A 37 -8.05 6.62 11.09
C GLU A 37 -8.96 5.43 10.73
N ASP A 38 -10.28 5.63 10.74
CA ASP A 38 -11.26 4.60 10.39
C ASP A 38 -11.16 4.21 8.92
N ILE A 39 -11.01 5.19 8.02
CA ILE A 39 -10.88 4.88 6.59
C ILE A 39 -9.54 4.19 6.31
N GLU A 40 -8.46 4.61 6.96
CA GLU A 40 -7.14 3.97 6.85
C GLU A 40 -7.19 2.51 7.32
N MET A 41 -7.93 2.21 8.40
CA MET A 41 -8.15 0.84 8.87
C MET A 41 -8.86 -0.01 7.83
N VAL A 42 -9.93 0.51 7.21
CA VAL A 42 -10.67 -0.20 6.15
C VAL A 42 -9.75 -0.50 4.96
N ILE A 43 -9.08 0.53 4.44
CA ILE A 43 -8.21 0.41 3.26
C ILE A 43 -7.09 -0.61 3.54
N ARG A 44 -6.47 -0.57 4.73
CA ARG A 44 -5.46 -1.57 5.11
C ARG A 44 -6.00 -3.00 5.08
N GLY A 45 -7.25 -3.21 5.48
CA GLY A 45 -7.92 -4.50 5.36
C GLY A 45 -8.01 -4.99 3.92
N PHE A 46 -8.53 -4.15 3.02
CA PHE A 46 -8.63 -4.47 1.60
C PHE A 46 -7.27 -4.66 0.92
N MET A 47 -6.28 -3.82 1.24
CA MET A 47 -4.93 -3.96 0.70
C MET A 47 -4.25 -5.25 1.15
N ALA A 48 -4.52 -5.71 2.37
CA ALA A 48 -3.97 -6.96 2.91
C ALA A 48 -4.60 -8.21 2.26
N ASP A 49 -5.87 -8.13 1.88
CA ASP A 49 -6.59 -9.23 1.21
C ASP A 49 -6.59 -9.10 -0.32
N ALA A 50 -5.82 -8.16 -0.88
CA ALA A 50 -5.85 -7.78 -2.28
C ALA A 50 -5.81 -8.96 -3.27
N GLU A 51 -5.09 -10.03 -2.96
CA GLU A 51 -4.95 -11.20 -3.84
C GLU A 51 -6.21 -12.07 -3.94
N SER A 52 -7.15 -11.96 -3.00
CA SER A 52 -8.46 -12.61 -3.07
C SER A 52 -9.47 -11.82 -3.92
N THR A 53 -9.08 -10.61 -4.36
CA THR A 53 -9.96 -9.64 -5.03
C THR A 53 -9.44 -9.25 -6.42
N ASP A 54 -10.32 -8.76 -7.28
CA ASP A 54 -10.01 -8.16 -8.57
C ASP A 54 -9.63 -6.67 -8.50
N ILE A 55 -9.87 -6.01 -7.37
CA ILE A 55 -9.54 -4.59 -7.08
C ILE A 55 -8.11 -4.25 -7.50
N ILE A 56 -7.93 -3.31 -8.41
CA ILE A 56 -6.61 -2.82 -8.88
C ILE A 56 -6.28 -1.41 -8.43
N GLU A 57 -7.28 -0.63 -8.02
CA GLU A 57 -7.08 0.73 -7.53
C GLU A 57 -8.06 1.00 -6.37
N ILE A 58 -7.63 1.76 -5.37
CA ILE A 58 -8.49 2.31 -4.33
C ILE A 58 -8.35 3.83 -4.40
N ARG A 59 -9.47 4.52 -4.59
CA ARG A 59 -9.54 5.98 -4.57
C ARG A 59 -10.18 6.44 -3.27
N ILE A 60 -9.57 7.45 -2.65
CA ILE A 60 -10.11 8.11 -1.48
C ILE A 60 -10.58 9.50 -1.91
N ASP A 61 -11.87 9.74 -1.76
CA ASP A 61 -12.45 11.06 -1.99
C ASP A 61 -12.94 11.66 -0.67
N SER A 62 -12.82 12.97 -0.53
CA SER A 62 -13.50 13.74 0.50
C SER A 62 -14.72 14.44 -0.10
N TRP A 63 -15.77 14.52 0.71
CA TRP A 63 -17.04 15.17 0.41
C TRP A 63 -17.36 16.19 1.49
N THR A 64 -17.87 17.35 1.09
CA THR A 64 -18.36 18.38 2.03
C THR A 64 -19.88 18.35 2.08
N VAL A 65 -20.44 18.01 3.25
CA VAL A 65 -21.88 17.81 3.42
C VAL A 65 -22.65 19.09 3.15
N GLY A 66 -23.68 19.00 2.29
CA GLY A 66 -24.53 20.13 1.92
C GLY A 66 -23.87 21.15 0.98
N THR A 67 -22.79 20.76 0.31
CA THR A 67 -22.21 21.47 -0.83
C THR A 67 -22.73 20.84 -2.14
N ILE A 68 -23.03 21.68 -3.13
CA ILE A 68 -23.53 21.26 -4.44
C ILE A 68 -22.54 21.76 -5.49
N GLY A 69 -22.24 20.91 -6.47
CA GLY A 69 -21.36 21.26 -7.60
C GLY A 69 -20.00 20.56 -7.52
N PRO A 70 -19.06 20.93 -8.41
CA PRO A 70 -17.77 20.24 -8.53
C PRO A 70 -16.92 20.33 -7.27
N ASP A 71 -17.06 21.41 -6.49
CA ASP A 71 -16.33 21.61 -5.23
C ASP A 71 -16.86 20.75 -4.08
N ALA A 72 -17.97 20.01 -4.28
CA ALA A 72 -18.53 19.15 -3.25
C ALA A 72 -17.67 17.89 -3.00
N ARG A 73 -16.87 17.49 -3.99
CA ARG A 73 -16.02 16.31 -3.97
C ARG A 73 -14.59 16.70 -4.31
N LYS A 74 -13.63 16.20 -3.53
CA LYS A 74 -12.21 16.30 -3.83
C LYS A 74 -11.59 14.91 -3.79
N MET A 75 -10.80 14.57 -4.79
CA MET A 75 -9.96 13.38 -4.73
C MET A 75 -8.77 13.67 -3.81
N GLU A 76 -8.64 12.90 -2.74
CA GLU A 76 -7.59 13.06 -1.73
C GLU A 76 -6.38 12.20 -2.02
N ARG A 77 -6.61 10.97 -2.51
CA ARG A 77 -5.56 9.99 -2.71
C ARG A 77 -5.97 8.91 -3.69
N ILE A 78 -4.99 8.33 -4.38
CA ILE A 78 -5.15 7.11 -5.17
C ILE A 78 -4.11 6.07 -4.74
N LEU A 79 -4.53 4.81 -4.60
CA LEU A 79 -3.68 3.67 -4.30
C LEU A 79 -3.77 2.66 -5.44
N ARG A 80 -2.67 2.36 -6.12
CA ARG A 80 -2.64 1.44 -7.27
C ARG A 80 -1.93 0.15 -6.94
N ARG A 81 -2.56 -0.97 -7.27
CA ARG A 81 -2.00 -2.30 -7.07
C ARG A 81 -0.99 -2.63 -8.17
N ASP A 82 0.16 -3.15 -7.76
CA ASP A 82 1.25 -3.60 -8.61
C ASP A 82 1.82 -4.93 -8.09
N ALA A 83 2.65 -5.58 -8.90
CA ALA A 83 3.44 -6.72 -8.46
C ALA A 83 4.59 -6.24 -7.55
N CYS A 84 4.75 -6.89 -6.40
CA CYS A 84 5.84 -6.55 -5.49
C CYS A 84 7.21 -6.84 -6.13
N PRO A 85 8.15 -5.88 -6.16
CA PRO A 85 9.50 -6.11 -6.68
C PRO A 85 10.28 -7.21 -5.94
N VAL A 86 9.86 -7.53 -4.70
CA VAL A 86 10.49 -8.52 -3.82
C VAL A 86 9.78 -9.88 -3.90
N CYS A 87 8.52 -9.97 -3.51
CA CYS A 87 7.83 -11.27 -3.45
C CYS A 87 7.06 -11.63 -4.72
N THR A 88 6.99 -10.74 -5.72
CA THR A 88 6.23 -10.87 -6.99
C THR A 88 4.72 -11.03 -6.87
N ARG A 89 4.18 -11.11 -5.65
CA ARG A 89 2.75 -11.14 -5.41
C ARG A 89 2.12 -9.79 -5.73
N THR A 90 0.86 -9.79 -6.16
CA THR A 90 0.08 -8.57 -6.45
C THR A 90 -0.48 -7.95 -5.18
N SER A 91 0.40 -7.58 -4.27
CA SER A 91 0.07 -6.97 -2.97
C SER A 91 0.89 -5.72 -2.68
N PHE A 92 1.51 -5.14 -3.71
CA PHE A 92 2.27 -3.91 -3.62
C PHE A 92 1.38 -2.74 -4.02
N TRP A 93 1.11 -1.83 -3.09
CA TRP A 93 0.22 -0.71 -3.30
C TRP A 93 1.03 0.58 -3.39
N ILE A 94 0.85 1.32 -4.48
CA ILE A 94 1.56 2.56 -4.81
C ILE A 94 0.62 3.73 -4.56
N GLU A 95 1.04 4.67 -3.74
CA GLU A 95 0.30 5.87 -3.37
C GLU A 95 0.61 7.03 -4.34
N ASP A 96 -0.46 7.65 -4.84
CA ASP A 96 -0.50 8.82 -5.70
C ASP A 96 0.45 8.69 -6.91
N ASP A 97 1.18 9.76 -7.24
CA ASP A 97 2.15 9.81 -8.33
C ASP A 97 3.50 9.25 -7.88
N GLU A 98 3.49 8.00 -7.41
CA GLU A 98 4.69 7.26 -6.97
C GLU A 98 5.41 7.89 -5.77
N VAL A 99 4.65 8.41 -4.80
CA VAL A 99 5.22 9.03 -3.60
C VAL A 99 5.66 7.97 -2.59
N ARG A 100 4.79 6.99 -2.33
CA ARG A 100 5.04 5.87 -1.42
C ARG A 100 4.57 4.56 -2.02
N ALA A 101 5.10 3.45 -1.54
CA ALA A 101 4.51 2.15 -1.78
C ALA A 101 4.85 1.13 -0.70
N ALA A 102 3.96 0.17 -0.49
CA ALA A 102 4.20 -0.92 0.44
C ALA A 102 3.61 -2.24 -0.03
N CYS A 103 4.29 -3.33 0.30
CA CYS A 103 3.78 -4.69 0.15
C CYS A 103 2.95 -5.04 1.39
N HIS A 104 1.68 -5.36 1.18
CA HIS A 104 0.77 -5.71 2.25
C HIS A 104 0.77 -7.20 2.61
N ASP A 105 1.42 -8.05 1.80
CA ASP A 105 1.70 -9.44 2.18
C ASP A 105 2.45 -9.50 3.52
N ARG A 106 1.98 -10.36 4.42
CA ARG A 106 2.44 -10.45 5.81
C ARG A 106 3.91 -10.86 5.96
N LEU A 107 4.47 -11.59 4.99
CA LEU A 107 5.84 -12.10 5.04
C LEU A 107 6.83 -11.18 4.32
N CYS A 108 6.37 -10.38 3.35
CA CYS A 108 7.25 -9.52 2.58
C CYS A 108 7.48 -8.15 3.22
N LYS A 109 6.41 -7.36 3.41
CA LYS A 109 6.46 -6.00 3.96
C LYS A 109 7.49 -5.05 3.33
N ALA A 110 7.87 -5.28 2.07
CA ALA A 110 8.78 -4.38 1.36
C ALA A 110 8.11 -3.01 1.14
N TRP A 111 8.88 -1.92 1.18
CA TRP A 111 8.33 -0.56 1.14
C TRP A 111 9.25 0.42 0.40
N ILE A 112 8.67 1.53 -0.04
CA ILE A 112 9.30 2.71 -0.64
C ILE A 112 8.64 3.94 -0.01
N GLU A 113 9.43 4.85 0.55
CA GLU A 113 8.92 6.09 1.18
C GLU A 113 9.91 7.25 0.99
N PRO A 114 9.45 8.52 1.00
CA PRO A 114 10.35 9.66 1.07
C PRO A 114 11.27 9.56 2.28
N ASN A 115 12.54 9.94 2.11
CA ASN A 115 13.48 9.93 3.21
C ASN A 115 13.04 10.96 4.26
N SER A 116 13.16 10.58 5.54
CA SER A 116 12.69 11.40 6.68
C SER A 116 13.56 12.62 7.00
N VAL A 117 14.73 12.74 6.38
CA VAL A 117 15.72 13.80 6.64
C VAL A 117 16.00 14.62 5.38
N ASP A 118 16.00 13.99 4.21
CA ASP A 118 16.33 14.59 2.91
C ASP A 118 15.16 14.41 1.93
N GLU A 119 14.36 15.46 1.74
CA GLU A 119 13.13 15.43 0.93
C GLU A 119 13.38 15.11 -0.56
N ASP A 120 14.62 15.30 -1.04
CA ASP A 120 15.02 14.98 -2.41
C ASP A 120 15.40 13.49 -2.59
N ARG A 121 15.28 12.68 -1.53
CA ARG A 121 15.66 11.27 -1.51
C ARG A 121 14.49 10.37 -1.15
N ILE A 122 14.60 9.14 -1.63
CA ILE A 122 13.62 8.07 -1.39
C ILE A 122 14.35 6.90 -0.75
N ASP A 123 13.79 6.37 0.33
CA ASP A 123 14.27 5.13 0.93
C ASP A 123 13.41 3.95 0.48
N CYS A 124 14.04 2.79 0.38
CA CYS A 124 13.33 1.53 0.27
C CYS A 124 13.87 0.48 1.23
N GLY A 125 13.02 -0.43 1.64
CA GLY A 125 13.38 -1.46 2.60
C GLY A 125 12.66 -2.77 2.38
N TRP A 126 13.32 -3.83 2.84
CA TRP A 126 12.76 -5.18 2.94
C TRP A 126 13.01 -5.70 4.36
N PRO A 127 12.03 -5.53 5.28
CA PRO A 127 12.19 -5.85 6.69
C PRO A 127 12.59 -7.31 6.96
N SER A 128 12.01 -8.27 6.23
CA SER A 128 12.30 -9.69 6.40
C SER A 128 13.74 -10.07 6.06
N ALA A 129 14.42 -9.25 5.25
CA ALA A 129 15.85 -9.39 4.95
C ALA A 129 16.72 -8.41 5.74
N GLN A 130 16.14 -7.57 6.61
CA GLN A 130 16.82 -6.50 7.37
C GLN A 130 17.66 -5.57 6.48
N LYS A 131 17.17 -5.28 5.27
CA LYS A 131 17.86 -4.41 4.30
C LYS A 131 17.08 -3.11 4.10
N THR A 132 17.80 -1.99 4.18
CA THR A 132 17.32 -0.66 3.78
C THR A 132 18.37 0.00 2.88
N ARG A 133 17.92 0.75 1.88
CA ARG A 133 18.77 1.51 0.97
C ARG A 133 18.12 2.84 0.65
N ALA A 134 18.95 3.86 0.53
CA ALA A 134 18.54 5.15 0.03
C ALA A 134 18.79 5.23 -1.48
N CYS A 135 17.85 5.85 -2.19
CA CYS A 135 17.74 5.92 -3.64
C CYS A 135 17.47 7.39 -4.05
N SER A 136 17.67 7.71 -5.32
CA SER A 136 17.41 9.03 -5.90
C SER A 136 16.06 9.15 -6.59
N SER A 137 15.31 8.05 -6.75
CA SER A 137 13.98 8.04 -7.37
C SER A 137 13.19 6.79 -7.01
N PHE A 138 11.87 6.84 -7.19
CA PHE A 138 10.97 5.71 -6.97
C PHE A 138 11.28 4.53 -7.91
N GLY A 139 11.56 4.81 -9.18
CA GLY A 139 11.97 3.79 -10.15
C GLY A 139 13.35 3.17 -9.84
N GLU A 140 14.28 3.91 -9.22
CA GLU A 140 15.49 3.31 -8.66
C GLU A 140 15.17 2.42 -7.45
N ALA A 141 14.31 2.87 -6.54
CA ALA A 141 13.89 2.11 -5.37
C ALA A 141 13.28 0.75 -5.75
N LYS A 142 12.39 0.68 -6.77
CA LYS A 142 11.89 -0.61 -7.30
C LYS A 142 13.01 -1.52 -7.77
N ARG A 143 13.97 -0.99 -8.55
CA ARG A 143 15.13 -1.77 -9.06
C ARG A 143 16.03 -2.26 -7.93
N VAL A 144 16.25 -1.44 -6.91
CA VAL A 144 17.01 -1.81 -5.71
C VAL A 144 16.32 -2.95 -4.95
N LEU A 145 15.01 -2.88 -4.75
CA LEU A 145 14.23 -3.96 -4.14
C LEU A 145 14.33 -5.27 -4.94
N THR A 146 14.22 -5.22 -6.27
CA THR A 146 14.41 -6.41 -7.13
C THR A 146 15.81 -7.01 -6.99
N ARG A 147 16.85 -6.18 -6.89
CA ARG A 147 18.22 -6.65 -6.66
C ARG A 147 18.38 -7.27 -5.27
N MET A 148 17.78 -6.69 -4.22
CA MET A 148 17.81 -7.28 -2.87
C MET A 148 17.24 -8.70 -2.86
N ARG A 149 16.15 -8.93 -3.61
CA ARG A 149 15.57 -10.26 -3.81
C ARG A 149 16.56 -11.21 -4.49
N ALA A 150 17.15 -10.81 -5.62
CA ALA A 150 18.09 -11.65 -6.36
C ALA A 150 19.31 -12.05 -5.50
N GLU A 151 19.84 -11.12 -4.69
CA GLU A 151 20.92 -11.42 -3.73
C GLU A 151 20.49 -12.45 -2.66
N ALA A 152 19.26 -12.37 -2.16
CA ALA A 152 18.76 -13.32 -1.16
C ALA A 152 18.53 -14.72 -1.75
N GLU A 153 18.04 -14.79 -2.99
CA GLU A 153 17.89 -16.05 -3.73
C GLU A 153 19.25 -16.72 -3.97
N ALA A 154 20.26 -15.96 -4.39
CA ALA A 154 21.62 -16.47 -4.60
C ALA A 154 22.26 -17.06 -3.31
N ASN A 155 22.14 -16.35 -2.18
CA ASN A 155 22.68 -16.82 -0.90
C ASN A 155 21.99 -18.09 -0.38
N THR A 156 20.73 -18.33 -0.76
CA THR A 156 20.00 -19.54 -0.39
C THR A 156 20.54 -20.76 -1.13
N VAL A 157 20.90 -20.61 -2.41
CA VAL A 157 21.46 -21.68 -3.24
C VAL A 157 22.83 -22.13 -2.69
N GLU A 158 23.72 -21.19 -2.37
CA GLU A 158 25.07 -21.52 -1.85
C GLU A 158 25.07 -22.25 -0.51
N THR A 159 24.01 -22.11 0.30
CA THR A 159 23.92 -22.76 1.62
C THR A 159 23.41 -24.20 1.55
N THR A 160 22.76 -24.59 0.43
CA THR A 160 22.11 -25.91 0.31
C THR A 160 23.05 -26.99 -0.27
N ASP A 161 24.19 -26.60 -0.82
CA ASP A 161 25.17 -27.50 -1.47
C ASP A 161 26.12 -28.23 -0.50
N VAL A 162 25.85 -28.19 0.82
CA VAL A 162 26.68 -28.86 1.85
C VAL A 162 25.87 -29.90 2.63
N VAL A 163 25.32 -30.90 1.93
CA VAL A 163 24.99 -32.20 2.52
C VAL A 163 25.47 -33.30 1.58
N ASP A 164 26.76 -33.60 1.70
CA ASP A 164 27.33 -34.85 1.20
C ASP A 164 26.78 -36.00 2.05
N ALA A 165 25.72 -36.63 1.56
CA ALA A 165 25.12 -37.82 2.18
C ALA A 165 25.82 -39.11 1.70
N SER A 166 27.13 -39.07 1.46
CA SER A 166 27.94 -40.26 1.24
C SER A 166 28.34 -40.95 2.55
N GLU A 167 27.42 -41.11 3.51
CA GLU A 167 27.59 -42.00 4.67
C GLU A 167 26.23 -42.51 5.18
N PHE A 168 25.57 -43.39 4.42
CA PHE A 168 24.65 -44.42 4.93
C PHE A 168 24.66 -45.65 4.02
#